data_AF-A0A2G1WQV8-F1
#
_entry.id   AF-A0A2G1WQV8-F1
#
_cell.length_a   1.000
_cell.length_b   1.000
_cell.length_c   1.000
_cell.angle_alpha   90.00
_cell.angle_beta   90.00
_cell.angle_gamma   90.00
#
_symmetry.space_group_name_H-M   'P 1'
#
loop_
_entity.id
_entity.type
_entity.pdbx_description
1 polymer ?
#
loop_
_entity_poly.entity_id
_entity_poly.type
_entity_poly.pdbx_seq_one_letter_code
_entity_poly.pdbx_strand_id
1 'polypeptide(L)'
;MDALDEVLGKYATSQKLMDHIRYTAESLSMEFDGWGEQYVSGPSLYVLIVAEVNFADYTDPLGDNEWPVDRCRVVTESRDTFTKVARDVAFSRDGAVIVTGDGTVQRQMVRVRNPSRGEIEDVDGLEFPGWMGTKHMSALETSLRDDVLWGITLSEEDGRVTTFLNGTYQDYPRDEIGGRWRPET
;
A
#
# COMPACT_ATOMS: atom_id res chain seq x y z
N MET A 1 10.15 0.98 -31.13
CA MET A 1 9.20 0.99 -30.02
C MET A 1 9.73 2.03 -29.07
N ASP A 2 9.01 3.15 -28.92
CA ASP A 2 9.56 4.36 -28.31
C ASP A 2 9.64 4.19 -26.79
N ALA A 3 10.68 4.73 -26.15
CA ALA A 3 10.85 4.65 -24.69
C ALA A 3 9.63 5.22 -23.94
N LEU A 4 8.92 6.17 -24.57
CA LEU A 4 7.66 6.73 -24.08
C LEU A 4 6.51 5.69 -24.05
N ASP A 5 6.41 4.81 -25.04
CA ASP A 5 5.38 3.76 -25.07
C ASP A 5 5.63 2.70 -23.98
N GLU A 6 6.89 2.41 -23.68
CA GLU A 6 7.26 1.48 -22.60
C GLU A 6 6.95 2.08 -21.22
N VAL A 7 7.29 3.36 -21.01
CA VAL A 7 6.97 4.10 -19.79
C VAL A 7 5.46 4.21 -19.61
N LEU A 8 4.71 4.60 -20.63
CA LEU A 8 3.25 4.69 -20.58
C LEU A 8 2.59 3.32 -20.35
N GLY A 9 3.12 2.24 -20.94
CA GLY A 9 2.67 0.88 -20.71
C GLY A 9 2.91 0.39 -19.27
N LYS A 10 4.08 0.72 -18.70
CA LYS A 10 4.42 0.45 -17.30
C LYS A 10 3.52 1.23 -16.34
N TYR A 11 3.28 2.52 -16.59
CA TYR A 11 2.37 3.35 -15.78
C TYR A 11 0.91 2.91 -15.85
N ALA A 12 0.40 2.57 -17.05
CA ALA A 12 -0.97 2.09 -17.19
C ALA A 12 -1.21 0.74 -16.49
N THR A 13 -0.17 -0.10 -16.44
CA THR A 13 -0.22 -1.39 -15.75
C THR A 13 -0.12 -1.20 -14.23
N SER A 14 0.75 -0.30 -13.76
CA SER A 14 0.88 0.00 -12.33
C SER A 14 -0.37 0.66 -11.76
N GLN A 15 -1.08 1.50 -12.53
CA GLN A 15 -2.33 2.10 -12.10
C GLN A 15 -3.42 1.05 -11.89
N LYS A 16 -3.59 0.09 -12.81
CA LYS A 16 -4.56 -1.01 -12.64
C LYS A 16 -4.23 -1.88 -11.43
N LEU A 17 -2.94 -2.11 -11.20
CA LEU A 17 -2.46 -2.86 -10.04
C LEU A 17 -2.76 -2.10 -8.74
N MET A 18 -2.46 -0.81 -8.70
CA MET A 18 -2.79 0.09 -7.60
C MET A 18 -4.28 0.08 -7.30
N ASP A 19 -5.13 0.28 -8.32
CA ASP A 19 -6.58 0.28 -8.16
C ASP A 19 -7.08 -1.04 -7.58
N HIS A 20 -6.54 -2.17 -8.04
CA HIS A 20 -6.90 -3.47 -7.51
C HIS A 20 -6.59 -3.59 -6.02
N ILE A 21 -5.38 -3.21 -5.61
CA ILE A 21 -4.92 -3.30 -4.21
C ILE A 21 -5.70 -2.31 -3.34
N ARG A 22 -5.93 -1.08 -3.82
CA ARG A 22 -6.76 -0.07 -3.16
C ARG A 22 -8.18 -0.59 -2.93
N TYR A 23 -8.84 -1.15 -3.94
CA TYR A 23 -10.20 -1.70 -3.78
C TYR A 23 -10.25 -2.86 -2.79
N THR A 24 -9.19 -3.68 -2.71
CA THR A 24 -9.06 -4.68 -1.66
C THR A 24 -8.98 -4.03 -0.28
N ALA A 25 -8.12 -3.03 -0.09
CA ALA A 25 -8.02 -2.29 1.17
C ALA A 25 -9.34 -1.61 1.57
N GLU A 26 -10.03 -0.99 0.60
CA GLU A 26 -11.37 -0.40 0.79
C GLU A 26 -12.40 -1.46 1.21
N SER A 27 -12.36 -2.66 0.60
CA SER A 27 -13.24 -3.76 0.97
C SER A 27 -13.00 -4.23 2.40
N LEU A 28 -11.73 -4.41 2.80
CA LEU A 28 -11.38 -4.77 4.18
C LEU A 28 -11.80 -3.71 5.19
N SER A 29 -11.64 -2.44 4.82
CA SER A 29 -12.08 -1.29 5.61
C SER A 29 -13.60 -1.30 5.82
N MET A 30 -14.36 -1.57 4.76
CA MET A 30 -15.83 -1.61 4.81
C MET A 30 -16.38 -2.79 5.59
N GLU A 31 -15.76 -3.97 5.49
CA GLU A 31 -16.20 -5.20 6.14
C GLU A 31 -15.91 -5.25 7.64
N PHE A 32 -15.05 -4.36 8.14
CA PHE A 32 -14.75 -4.26 9.56
C PHE A 32 -15.69 -3.27 10.24
N ASP A 33 -16.39 -3.71 11.28
CA ASP A 33 -17.37 -2.90 12.01
C ASP A 33 -16.82 -2.32 13.32
N GLY A 34 -15.67 -2.81 13.82
CA GLY A 34 -15.11 -2.44 15.12
C GLY A 34 -14.36 -1.10 15.18
N TRP A 35 -14.57 -0.21 14.21
CA TRP A 35 -13.88 1.08 14.15
C TRP A 35 -14.28 1.98 15.34
N GLY A 36 -13.28 2.57 16.01
CA GLY A 36 -13.50 3.44 17.17
C GLY A 36 -13.83 2.70 18.48
N GLU A 37 -13.87 1.37 18.48
CA GLU A 37 -13.99 0.59 19.71
C GLU A 37 -12.68 0.62 20.51
N GLN A 38 -12.81 0.81 21.83
CA GLN A 38 -11.64 0.86 22.71
C GLN A 38 -10.96 -0.52 22.75
N TYR A 39 -9.64 -0.54 22.54
CA TYR A 39 -8.80 -1.76 22.51
C TYR A 39 -8.97 -2.68 21.31
N VAL A 40 -9.71 -2.25 20.27
CA VAL A 40 -9.85 -3.00 19.03
C VAL A 40 -8.98 -2.35 17.94
N SER A 41 -8.04 -3.11 17.38
CA SER A 41 -7.29 -2.70 16.19
C SER A 41 -7.99 -3.22 14.94
N GLY A 42 -8.18 -2.34 13.95
CA GLY A 42 -8.68 -2.73 12.64
C GLY A 42 -7.62 -3.46 11.79
N PRO A 43 -8.02 -3.96 10.62
CA PRO A 43 -7.08 -4.50 9.65
C PRO A 43 -6.06 -3.43 9.21
N SER A 44 -4.81 -3.84 9.04
CA SER A 44 -3.67 -2.98 8.72
C SER A 44 -2.99 -3.46 7.45
N LEU A 45 -2.83 -2.61 6.44
CA LEU A 45 -2.04 -2.95 5.25
C LEU A 45 -1.05 -1.84 4.92
N TYR A 46 0.13 -2.24 4.47
CA TYR A 46 1.10 -1.37 3.83
C TYR A 46 1.64 -2.11 2.61
N VAL A 47 1.41 -1.57 1.42
CA VAL A 47 1.83 -2.18 0.16
C VAL A 47 2.65 -1.18 -0.65
N LEU A 48 3.78 -1.62 -1.18
CA LEU A 48 4.59 -0.86 -2.12
C LEU A 48 4.61 -1.58 -3.46
N ILE A 49 4.22 -0.88 -4.53
CA ILE A 49 4.41 -1.32 -5.91
C ILE A 49 5.73 -0.74 -6.39
N VAL A 50 6.67 -1.59 -6.82
CA VAL A 50 8.00 -1.20 -7.27
C VAL A 50 8.25 -1.58 -8.73
N ALA A 51 9.02 -0.76 -9.44
CA ALA A 51 9.41 -0.98 -10.83
C ALA A 51 10.47 -2.08 -10.96
N GLU A 52 11.40 -2.15 -10.01
CA GLU A 52 12.55 -3.06 -10.02
C GLU A 52 12.74 -3.79 -8.68
N VAL A 53 13.65 -4.77 -8.66
CA VAL A 53 13.96 -5.59 -7.48
C VAL A 53 14.97 -4.95 -6.52
N ASN A 54 15.37 -3.69 -6.75
CA ASN A 54 16.38 -2.99 -5.94
C ASN A 54 15.84 -2.44 -4.61
N PHE A 55 14.60 -2.78 -4.24
CA PHE A 55 14.00 -2.39 -2.96
C PHE A 55 14.78 -2.87 -1.72
N ALA A 56 15.69 -3.82 -1.87
CA ALA A 56 16.59 -4.28 -0.80
C ALA A 56 17.48 -3.16 -0.22
N ASP A 57 17.78 -2.12 -0.99
CA ASP A 57 18.64 -1.02 -0.56
C ASP A 57 17.99 -0.14 0.51
N TYR A 58 16.66 -0.17 0.64
CA TYR A 58 15.90 0.60 1.62
C TYR A 58 14.91 -0.24 2.42
N THR A 59 15.03 -1.57 2.38
CA THR A 59 14.17 -2.48 3.15
C THR A 59 14.96 -3.49 3.95
N ASP A 60 14.38 -3.90 5.08
CA ASP A 60 14.91 -4.94 5.95
C ASP A 60 13.83 -6.01 6.18
N PRO A 61 14.13 -7.32 6.14
CA PRO A 61 13.17 -8.36 6.50
C PRO A 61 12.56 -8.11 7.89
N LEU A 62 11.23 -8.16 8.01
CA LEU A 62 10.55 -7.94 9.29
C LEU A 62 10.19 -9.26 9.97
N GLY A 63 11.18 -9.86 10.65
CA GLY A 63 11.00 -11.13 11.36
C GLY A 63 10.47 -12.23 10.43
N ASP A 64 9.59 -13.09 10.96
CA ASP A 64 8.98 -14.19 10.22
C ASP A 64 7.67 -13.78 9.48
N ASN A 65 7.48 -12.48 9.23
CA ASN A 65 6.31 -11.98 8.51
C ASN A 65 6.45 -12.29 7.02
N GLU A 66 5.50 -13.07 6.50
CA GLU A 66 5.49 -13.50 5.11
C GLU A 66 4.11 -13.33 4.49
N TRP A 67 4.10 -12.92 3.23
CA TRP A 67 2.96 -13.05 2.34
C TRP A 67 2.79 -14.52 1.91
N PRO A 68 1.59 -15.12 2.04
CA PRO A 68 1.30 -16.50 1.64
C PRO A 68 1.36 -16.76 0.12
N VAL A 69 2.55 -16.74 -0.49
CA VAL A 69 2.74 -16.88 -1.95
C VAL A 69 2.20 -18.19 -2.53
N ASP A 70 2.12 -19.27 -1.75
CA ASP A 70 1.53 -20.54 -2.20
C ASP A 70 0.01 -20.45 -2.39
N ARG A 71 -0.64 -19.45 -1.76
CA ARG A 71 -2.06 -19.15 -1.90
C ARG A 71 -2.33 -18.02 -2.89
N CYS A 72 -1.43 -17.05 -2.95
CA CYS A 72 -1.56 -15.90 -3.85
C CYS A 72 -0.16 -15.34 -4.15
N ARG A 73 0.39 -15.64 -5.32
CA ARG A 73 1.68 -15.08 -5.74
C ARG A 73 1.54 -13.84 -6.60
N VAL A 74 0.47 -13.76 -7.38
CA VAL A 74 0.24 -12.66 -8.32
C VAL A 74 -1.08 -11.99 -7.99
N VAL A 75 -1.05 -10.68 -7.78
CA VAL A 75 -2.19 -9.86 -7.37
C VAL A 75 -3.37 -9.99 -8.37
N THR A 76 -3.06 -10.10 -9.66
CA THR A 76 -4.05 -10.08 -10.74
C THR A 76 -4.62 -11.45 -11.11
N GLU A 77 -4.10 -12.55 -10.56
CA GLU A 77 -4.58 -13.91 -10.87
C GLU A 77 -6.04 -14.13 -10.44
N SER A 78 -6.41 -13.63 -9.26
CA SER A 78 -7.76 -13.76 -8.72
C SER A 78 -8.03 -12.71 -7.67
N ARG A 79 -8.96 -11.79 -7.98
CA ARG A 79 -9.39 -10.72 -7.08
C ARG A 79 -9.85 -11.25 -5.72
N ASP A 80 -10.67 -12.29 -5.74
CA ASP A 80 -11.23 -12.88 -4.51
C ASP A 80 -10.16 -13.57 -3.68
N THR A 81 -9.20 -14.23 -4.34
CA THR A 81 -8.09 -14.91 -3.65
C THR A 81 -7.16 -13.89 -3.03
N PHE A 82 -6.80 -12.83 -3.77
CA PHE A 82 -6.00 -11.73 -3.26
C PHE A 82 -6.66 -11.07 -2.05
N THR A 83 -7.95 -10.71 -2.13
CA THR A 83 -8.68 -10.09 -1.00
C THR A 83 -8.72 -11.01 0.24
N LYS A 84 -8.92 -12.32 0.07
CA LYS A 84 -8.89 -13.27 1.20
C LYS A 84 -7.52 -13.36 1.86
N VAL A 85 -6.45 -13.44 1.06
CA VAL A 85 -5.07 -13.50 1.59
C VAL A 85 -4.69 -12.16 2.23
N ALA A 86 -5.02 -11.04 1.59
CA ALA A 86 -4.82 -9.71 2.12
C ALA A 86 -5.54 -9.53 3.46
N ARG A 87 -6.77 -10.04 3.61
CA ARG A 87 -7.50 -10.05 4.89
C ARG A 87 -6.70 -10.74 5.98
N ASP A 88 -6.27 -11.98 5.73
CA ASP A 88 -5.51 -12.75 6.72
C ASP A 88 -4.22 -12.04 7.13
N VAL A 89 -3.49 -11.48 6.16
CA VAL A 89 -2.27 -10.70 6.39
C VAL A 89 -2.58 -9.44 7.19
N ALA A 90 -3.63 -8.70 6.82
CA ALA A 90 -3.98 -7.43 7.45
C ALA A 90 -4.32 -7.54 8.94
N PHE A 91 -4.83 -8.69 9.38
CA PHE A 91 -5.18 -8.93 10.77
C PHE A 91 -4.07 -9.58 11.59
N SER A 92 -3.05 -10.18 10.96
CA SER A 92 -2.12 -11.08 11.67
C SER A 92 -0.65 -10.77 11.46
N ARG A 93 -0.31 -9.89 10.50
CA ARG A 93 1.07 -9.60 10.13
C ARG A 93 1.33 -8.10 10.15
N ASP A 94 2.58 -7.75 10.39
CA ASP A 94 3.08 -6.39 10.29
C ASP A 94 4.12 -6.29 9.16
N GLY A 95 4.38 -5.07 8.71
CA GLY A 95 5.34 -4.75 7.67
C GLY A 95 4.72 -4.45 6.31
N ALA A 96 5.57 -3.94 5.41
CA ALA A 96 5.21 -3.67 4.03
C ALA A 96 5.23 -4.94 3.19
N VAL A 97 4.22 -5.09 2.34
CA VAL A 97 4.18 -6.07 1.25
C VAL A 97 4.79 -5.41 0.01
N ILE A 98 5.79 -6.06 -0.59
CA ILE A 98 6.40 -5.60 -1.84
C ILE A 98 5.73 -6.31 -3.01
N VAL A 99 5.29 -5.52 -4.00
CA VAL A 99 4.69 -6.01 -5.24
C VAL A 99 5.47 -5.42 -6.41
N THR A 100 5.91 -6.23 -7.35
CA THR A 100 6.58 -5.73 -8.56
C THR A 100 5.55 -5.21 -9.58
N GLY A 101 5.97 -4.38 -10.54
CA GLY A 101 5.07 -3.76 -11.53
C GLY A 101 4.28 -4.75 -12.40
N ASP A 102 4.70 -6.02 -12.47
CA ASP A 102 3.98 -7.12 -13.13
C ASP A 102 2.88 -7.75 -12.24
N GLY A 103 2.76 -7.33 -10.98
CA GLY A 103 1.81 -7.82 -9.99
C GLY A 103 2.33 -8.98 -9.13
N THR A 104 3.60 -9.37 -9.23
CA THR A 104 4.16 -10.44 -8.39
C THR A 104 4.42 -9.94 -6.96
N VAL A 105 3.90 -10.66 -5.97
CA VAL A 105 4.10 -10.35 -4.54
C VAL A 105 5.34 -11.07 -4.02
N GLN A 106 6.19 -10.33 -3.31
CA GLN A 106 7.36 -10.90 -2.64
C GLN A 106 6.94 -11.62 -1.35
N ARG A 107 7.54 -12.80 -1.11
CA ARG A 107 7.21 -13.62 0.07
C ARG A 107 7.54 -12.89 1.38
N GLN A 108 8.73 -12.33 1.50
CA GLN A 108 9.18 -11.66 2.72
C GLN A 108 8.50 -10.30 2.87
N MET A 109 7.80 -10.08 3.98
CA MET A 109 7.34 -8.74 4.37
C MET A 109 8.50 -7.99 5.02
N VAL A 110 8.52 -6.67 4.83
CA VAL A 110 9.70 -5.86 5.14
C VAL A 110 9.36 -4.64 6.00
N ARG A 111 10.35 -4.20 6.78
CA ARG A 111 10.41 -2.85 7.31
C ARG A 111 11.00 -1.95 6.24
N VAL A 112 10.33 -0.82 5.97
CA VAL A 112 10.81 0.19 5.04
C VAL A 112 11.63 1.21 5.81
N ARG A 113 12.85 1.49 5.35
CA ARG A 113 13.69 2.55 5.90
C ARG A 113 13.28 3.89 5.30
N ASN A 114 13.00 4.84 6.18
CA ASN A 114 12.78 6.22 5.77
C ASN A 114 14.06 6.73 5.09
N PRO A 115 13.94 7.55 4.03
CA PRO A 115 15.10 8.16 3.40
C PRO A 115 15.92 8.95 4.43
N SER A 116 17.23 8.81 4.37
CA SER A 116 18.13 9.65 5.15
C SER A 116 18.06 11.09 4.66
N ARG A 117 18.38 12.05 5.52
CA ARG A 117 18.39 13.46 5.14
C ARG A 117 19.37 13.70 3.97
N GLY A 118 18.88 14.24 2.87
CA GLY A 118 19.65 14.45 1.63
C GLY A 118 19.85 13.20 0.77
N GLU A 119 19.26 12.05 1.12
CA GLU A 119 19.15 10.89 0.22
C GLU A 119 18.20 11.20 -0.95
N ILE A 120 17.13 11.93 -0.66
CA ILE A 120 16.13 12.40 -1.62
C ILE A 120 15.95 13.90 -1.39
N GLU A 121 16.12 14.71 -2.44
CA GLU A 121 16.11 16.18 -2.35
C GLU A 121 14.77 16.72 -1.81
N ASP A 122 13.66 16.12 -2.23
CA ASP A 122 12.32 16.61 -1.90
C ASP A 122 11.79 16.13 -0.52
N VAL A 123 12.50 15.24 0.17
CA VAL A 123 12.02 14.65 1.44
C VAL A 123 11.85 15.71 2.54
N ASP A 124 12.79 16.66 2.63
CA ASP A 124 12.78 17.72 3.65
C ASP A 124 11.65 18.74 3.41
N GLY A 125 11.04 18.73 2.21
CA GLY A 125 9.94 19.60 1.81
C GLY A 125 8.54 18.99 2.00
N LEU A 126 8.43 17.74 2.44
CA LEU A 126 7.15 17.09 2.64
C LEU A 126 6.38 17.70 3.83
N GLU A 127 5.11 17.99 3.60
CA GLU A 127 4.17 18.37 4.65
C GLU A 127 3.34 17.17 5.08
N PHE A 128 3.32 16.89 6.39
CA PHE A 128 2.54 15.79 6.95
C PHE A 128 1.27 16.33 7.62
N PRO A 129 0.07 15.95 7.13
CA PRO A 129 -1.17 16.20 7.83
C PRO A 129 -1.17 15.55 9.22
N GLY A 130 -1.82 16.19 10.19
CA GLY A 130 -1.86 15.72 11.59
C GLY A 130 -2.55 14.36 11.81
N TRP A 131 -3.27 13.84 10.82
CA TRP A 131 -3.87 12.51 10.86
C TRP A 131 -2.90 11.39 10.44
N MET A 132 -1.77 11.72 9.80
CA MET A 132 -0.84 10.71 9.31
C MET A 132 -0.07 10.05 10.46
N GLY A 133 -0.42 8.80 10.75
CA GLY A 133 0.43 7.92 11.55
C GLY A 133 1.75 7.52 10.86
N THR A 134 2.64 6.81 11.58
CA THR A 134 3.97 6.42 11.12
C THR A 134 3.99 5.69 9.78
N LYS A 135 3.00 4.80 9.55
CA LYS A 135 2.86 4.07 8.29
C LYS A 135 2.60 5.00 7.11
N HIS A 136 1.73 6.00 7.28
CA HIS A 136 1.40 6.98 6.23
C HIS A 136 2.61 7.86 5.91
N MET A 137 3.32 8.33 6.94
CA MET A 137 4.54 9.13 6.75
C MET A 137 5.62 8.32 6.02
N SER A 138 5.84 7.06 6.42
CA SER A 138 6.79 6.16 5.75
C SER A 138 6.41 5.93 4.28
N ALA A 139 5.13 5.73 3.98
CA ALA A 139 4.65 5.53 2.62
C ALA A 139 4.81 6.81 1.76
N LEU A 140 4.53 7.98 2.32
CA LEU A 140 4.68 9.27 1.64
C LEU A 140 6.14 9.55 1.29
N GLU A 141 7.05 9.43 2.26
CA GLU A 141 8.49 9.61 2.04
C GLU A 141 9.03 8.59 1.05
N THR A 142 8.60 7.33 1.17
CA THR A 142 9.06 6.25 0.28
C THR A 142 8.57 6.43 -1.15
N SER A 143 7.41 7.06 -1.35
CA SER A 143 6.87 7.35 -2.68
C SER A 143 7.69 8.33 -3.51
N LEU A 144 8.69 9.01 -2.91
CA LEU A 144 9.64 9.86 -3.64
C LEU A 144 10.78 9.08 -4.31
N ARG A 145 10.92 7.77 -4.04
CA ARG A 145 11.95 6.96 -4.68
C ARG A 145 11.57 6.64 -6.13
N ASP A 146 12.53 6.75 -7.04
CA ASP A 146 12.33 6.55 -8.47
C ASP A 146 11.80 5.16 -8.84
N ASP A 147 12.13 4.15 -8.04
CA ASP A 147 11.69 2.76 -8.25
C ASP A 147 10.35 2.43 -7.59
N VAL A 148 9.76 3.35 -6.81
CA VAL A 148 8.44 3.17 -6.18
C VAL A 148 7.37 3.73 -7.10
N LEU A 149 6.57 2.83 -7.66
CA LEU A 149 5.46 3.19 -8.54
C LEU A 149 4.24 3.67 -7.76
N TRP A 150 3.94 3.04 -6.61
CA TRP A 150 2.82 3.42 -5.74
C TRP A 150 3.05 2.93 -4.30
N GLY A 151 2.62 3.71 -3.32
CA GLY A 151 2.35 3.23 -1.96
C GLY A 151 0.86 3.12 -1.71
N ILE A 152 0.41 2.11 -0.97
CA ILE A 152 -0.98 1.96 -0.53
C ILE A 152 -0.99 1.60 0.96
N THR A 153 -1.81 2.28 1.75
CA THR A 153 -2.00 1.96 3.17
C THR A 153 -3.47 1.76 3.53
N LEU A 154 -3.72 0.84 4.46
CA LEU A 154 -4.95 0.76 5.26
C LEU A 154 -4.58 1.05 6.71
N SER A 155 -5.21 2.07 7.27
CA SER A 155 -5.06 2.48 8.66
C SER A 155 -5.80 1.53 9.61
N GLU A 156 -5.09 1.03 10.62
CA GLU A 156 -5.69 0.17 11.65
C GLU A 156 -6.52 0.95 12.67
N GLU A 157 -6.39 2.29 12.69
CA GLU A 157 -7.04 3.16 13.67
C GLU A 157 -8.45 3.57 13.20
N ASP A 158 -8.58 3.98 11.94
CA ASP A 158 -9.78 4.63 11.41
C ASP A 158 -10.27 4.04 10.07
N GLY A 159 -9.58 3.02 9.54
CA GLY A 159 -9.95 2.38 8.28
C GLY A 159 -9.70 3.24 7.05
N ARG A 160 -8.99 4.37 7.19
CA ARG A 160 -8.60 5.20 6.06
C ARG A 160 -7.73 4.42 5.09
N VAL A 161 -8.07 4.51 3.82
CA VAL A 161 -7.23 4.01 2.73
C VAL A 161 -6.51 5.19 2.11
N THR A 162 -5.21 5.06 1.84
CA THR A 162 -4.43 6.14 1.22
C THR A 162 -3.53 5.57 0.15
N THR A 163 -3.44 6.24 -0.98
CA THR A 163 -2.49 5.95 -2.06
C THR A 163 -1.46 7.06 -2.18
N PHE A 164 -0.20 6.71 -2.44
CA PHE A 164 0.94 7.61 -2.47
C PHE A 164 1.69 7.48 -3.79
N LEU A 165 2.09 8.60 -4.37
CA LEU A 165 2.85 8.68 -5.62
C LEU A 165 3.68 9.96 -5.61
N ASN A 166 4.98 9.88 -5.89
CA ASN A 166 5.86 11.05 -6.08
C ASN A 166 5.71 12.13 -4.99
N GLY A 167 5.69 11.72 -3.71
CA GLY A 167 5.57 12.64 -2.59
C GLY A 167 4.20 13.33 -2.47
N THR A 168 3.20 12.87 -3.21
CA THR A 168 1.80 13.25 -3.03
C THR A 168 0.97 12.06 -2.59
N TYR A 169 -0.25 12.33 -2.14
CA TYR A 169 -1.18 11.30 -1.70
C TYR A 169 -2.62 11.64 -2.09
N GLN A 170 -3.43 10.59 -2.17
CA GLN A 170 -4.89 10.68 -2.18
C GLN A 170 -5.42 9.78 -1.09
N ASP A 171 -6.15 10.36 -0.15
CA ASP A 171 -6.78 9.62 0.94
C ASP A 171 -8.28 9.42 0.71
N TYR A 172 -8.79 8.37 1.35
CA TYR A 172 -10.16 7.93 1.30
C TYR A 172 -10.58 7.65 2.75
N PRO A 173 -11.12 8.68 3.46
CA PRO A 173 -11.69 8.49 4.78
C PRO A 173 -12.69 7.33 4.79
N ARG A 174 -12.76 6.57 5.89
CA ARG A 174 -13.66 5.41 6.00
C ARG A 174 -15.11 5.75 5.69
N ASP A 175 -15.59 6.95 5.97
CA ASP A 175 -16.94 7.42 5.68
C ASP A 175 -17.17 7.78 4.20
N GLU A 176 -16.11 8.06 3.46
CA GLU A 176 -16.13 8.39 2.02
C GLU A 176 -15.89 7.15 1.12
N ILE A 177 -15.33 6.06 1.66
CA ILE A 177 -15.12 4.80 0.92
C ILE A 177 -16.47 4.26 0.40
N GLY A 178 -16.54 3.99 -0.91
CA GLY A 178 -17.76 3.59 -1.62
C GLY A 178 -18.58 4.75 -2.20
N GLY A 179 -18.24 6.00 -1.84
CA GLY A 179 -18.82 7.23 -2.40
C GLY A 179 -20.35 7.25 -2.40
N ARG A 180 -20.93 7.71 -3.52
CA ARG A 180 -22.38 7.88 -3.76
C ARG A 180 -23.26 6.64 -3.55
N TRP A 181 -22.66 5.47 -3.41
CA TRP A 181 -23.38 4.20 -3.27
C TRP A 181 -23.57 3.80 -1.80
N ARG A 182 -23.14 4.63 -0.85
CA ARG A 182 -23.61 4.54 0.52
C ARG A 182 -25.08 4.95 0.59
N PRO A 183 -25.99 4.09 1.07
CA PRO A 183 -27.27 4.58 1.52
C PRO A 183 -27.02 5.58 2.65
N GLU A 184 -27.49 6.83 2.49
CA GLU A 184 -27.56 7.78 3.60
C GLU A 184 -28.34 7.10 4.73
N THR A 185 -27.70 6.95 5.89
CA THR A 185 -28.34 6.38 7.07
C THR A 185 -29.05 7.46 7.86
#